data_AF-A0A6F9DIN0-F1
#
_entry.id   AF-A0A6F9DIN0-F1
#
_cell.length_a   1.000
_cell.length_b   1.000
_cell.length_c   1.000
_cell.angle_alpha   90.00
_cell.angle_beta   90.00
_cell.angle_gamma   90.00
#
_symmetry.space_group_name_H-M   'P 1'
#
loop_
_entity.id
_entity.type
_entity.pdbx_description
1 polymer ?
#
loop_
_entity_poly.entity_id
_entity_poly.type
_entity_poly.pdbx_seq_one_letter_code
_entity_poly.pdbx_strand_id
1 'polypeptide(L)'
;MACPKVDFILGPAILIYLATAITEIVSSVPVGLMQDDFKGHCILSGKAEYQANKTMYVASFGSASTCEFCTYLTIVTVLFPLLYGGYTFYALYNSMENASQMWVLPAMMFNALLLVLKFISSCVLSVGVSQFCATVKGGTIKSCKDGQTVPKEWYFVDKTEYVKLDGSNFYSYSTTAQSASWFCVFEWFLLSGLALLHYRRNRALRSEGSTVGPPATNAGFGSSRDTAGIVANEVLPGNSIINPNYKE
;
A
#
# COMPACT_ATOMS: atom_id res chain seq x y z
N MET A 1 14.16 -0.72 31.35
CA MET A 1 13.57 -0.64 30.00
C MET A 1 14.69 -0.49 29.00
N ALA A 2 15.19 -1.61 28.47
CA ALA A 2 16.17 -1.57 27.40
C ALA A 2 15.41 -1.29 26.10
N CYS A 3 15.69 -0.16 25.46
CA CYS A 3 15.20 0.12 24.12
C CYS A 3 15.79 -0.97 23.21
N PRO A 4 14.98 -1.82 22.55
CA PRO A 4 15.52 -2.77 21.58
C PRO A 4 16.27 -1.94 20.53
N LYS A 5 17.47 -2.40 20.13
CA LYS A 5 18.24 -1.76 19.05
C LYS A 5 17.33 -1.66 17.84
N VAL A 6 16.73 -0.49 17.61
CA VAL A 6 15.91 -0.23 16.44
C VAL A 6 16.81 -0.50 15.24
N ASP A 7 16.52 -1.57 14.51
CA ASP A 7 17.18 -1.81 13.24
C ASP A 7 16.97 -0.56 12.39
N PHE A 8 18.07 0.05 11.94
CA PHE A 8 18.08 1.28 11.15
C PHE A 8 17.18 1.20 9.89
N ILE A 9 16.80 0.00 9.48
CA ILE A 9 15.91 -0.27 8.34
C ILE A 9 14.44 -0.34 8.76
N LEU A 10 14.13 -0.88 9.95
CA LEU A 10 12.77 -1.15 10.40
C LEU A 10 12.06 0.13 10.89
N GLY A 11 12.79 1.01 11.58
CA GLY A 11 12.26 2.29 12.05
C GLY A 11 11.70 3.15 10.91
N PRO A 12 12.50 3.47 9.87
CA PRO A 12 12.03 4.22 8.71
C PRO A 12 10.87 3.53 7.98
N ALA A 13 10.87 2.20 7.87
CA ALA A 13 9.79 1.47 7.23
C ALA A 13 8.44 1.68 7.93
N ILE A 14 8.40 1.66 9.27
CA ILE A 14 7.18 1.91 10.05
C ILE A 14 6.68 3.35 9.82
N LEU A 15 7.57 4.34 9.83
CA LEU A 15 7.20 5.73 9.58
C LEU A 15 6.62 5.93 8.17
N ILE A 16 7.22 5.29 7.17
CA ILE A 16 6.73 5.35 5.80
C ILE A 16 5.38 4.63 5.67
N TYR A 17 5.18 3.47 6.32
CA TYR A 17 3.87 2.81 6.33
C TYR A 17 2.76 3.73 6.91
N LEU A 18 3.04 4.43 8.01
CA LEU A 18 2.08 5.39 8.58
C LEU A 18 1.83 6.58 7.64
N ALA A 19 2.88 7.13 7.03
CA ALA A 19 2.75 8.20 6.04
C ALA A 19 1.90 7.75 4.84
N THR A 20 2.16 6.55 4.31
CA THR A 20 1.39 5.94 3.22
C THR A 20 -0.08 5.76 3.57
N ALA A 21 -0.41 5.34 4.78
CA ALA A 21 -1.81 5.24 5.20
C ALA A 21 -2.51 6.60 5.17
N ILE A 22 -1.83 7.67 5.61
CA ILE A 22 -2.38 9.03 5.63
C ILE A 22 -2.53 9.58 4.19
N THR A 23 -1.50 9.44 3.34
CA THR A 23 -1.53 9.93 1.96
C THR A 23 -2.60 9.20 1.12
N GLU A 24 -2.81 7.91 1.36
CA GLU A 24 -3.89 7.15 0.72
C GLU A 24 -5.28 7.64 1.15
N ILE A 25 -5.48 7.96 2.43
CA ILE A 25 -6.72 8.59 2.90
C ILE A 25 -6.94 9.93 2.20
N VAL A 26 -5.91 10.78 2.16
CA VAL A 26 -5.96 12.09 1.47
C VAL A 26 -6.24 11.93 -0.04
N SER A 27 -5.75 10.88 -0.68
CA SER A 27 -6.04 10.60 -2.09
C SER A 27 -7.46 10.07 -2.31
N SER A 28 -8.00 9.28 -1.37
CA SER A 28 -9.30 8.62 -1.50
C SER A 28 -10.48 9.57 -1.29
N VAL A 29 -10.38 10.50 -0.35
CA VAL A 29 -11.47 11.42 0.00
C VAL A 29 -11.94 12.25 -1.21
N PRO A 30 -11.06 12.93 -1.98
CA PRO A 30 -11.49 13.69 -3.14
C PRO A 30 -12.10 12.80 -4.24
N VAL A 31 -11.62 11.55 -4.39
CA VAL A 31 -12.20 10.60 -5.34
C VAL A 31 -13.62 10.20 -4.93
N GLY A 32 -13.85 9.98 -3.64
CA GLY A 32 -15.18 9.70 -3.09
C GLY A 32 -16.14 10.88 -3.23
N LEU A 33 -15.68 12.10 -2.94
CA LEU A 33 -16.48 13.31 -3.14
C LEU A 33 -16.86 13.51 -4.61
N MET A 34 -15.92 13.29 -5.54
CA MET A 34 -16.23 13.32 -6.97
C MET A 34 -17.25 12.25 -7.39
N GLN A 35 -17.23 11.06 -6.80
CA GLN A 35 -18.25 10.07 -7.09
C GLN A 35 -19.62 10.53 -6.59
N ASP A 36 -19.72 11.10 -5.40
CA ASP A 36 -20.98 11.60 -4.84
C ASP A 36 -21.55 12.78 -5.65
N ASP A 37 -20.70 13.76 -5.98
CA ASP A 37 -21.00 14.92 -6.82
C ASP A 37 -21.58 14.52 -8.19
N PHE A 38 -21.09 13.39 -8.72
CA PHE A 38 -21.52 12.82 -10.00
C PHE A 38 -22.49 11.64 -9.88
N LYS A 39 -23.26 11.57 -8.78
CA LYS A 39 -24.33 10.58 -8.55
C LYS A 39 -23.89 9.12 -8.63
N GLY A 40 -22.66 8.85 -8.18
CA GLY A 40 -22.05 7.52 -8.17
C GLY A 40 -21.40 7.11 -9.49
N HIS A 41 -21.40 7.98 -10.51
CA HIS A 41 -20.82 7.66 -11.80
C HIS A 41 -19.31 7.97 -11.88
N CYS A 42 -18.60 7.18 -12.68
CA CYS A 42 -17.16 7.33 -12.89
C CYS A 42 -16.88 8.46 -13.90
N ILE A 43 -16.21 9.53 -13.45
CA ILE A 43 -15.85 10.66 -14.33
C ILE A 43 -14.57 10.41 -15.14
N LEU A 44 -13.71 9.48 -14.69
CA LEU A 44 -12.43 9.19 -15.36
C LEU A 44 -12.69 8.75 -16.80
N SER A 45 -12.03 9.40 -17.77
CA SER A 45 -12.23 9.14 -19.21
C SER A 45 -13.66 9.38 -19.71
N GLY A 46 -14.49 10.09 -18.93
CA GLY A 46 -15.79 10.58 -19.37
C GLY A 46 -15.65 11.68 -20.44
N LYS A 47 -16.78 12.09 -21.00
CA LYS A 47 -16.88 13.17 -21.97
C LYS A 47 -17.91 14.17 -21.51
N ALA A 48 -17.53 15.45 -21.52
CA ALA A 48 -18.43 16.55 -21.26
C ALA A 48 -18.48 17.50 -22.46
N GLU A 49 -19.64 18.11 -22.68
CA GLU A 49 -19.92 19.06 -23.75
C GLU A 49 -20.48 20.35 -23.18
N TYR A 50 -19.90 21.48 -23.59
CA TYR A 50 -20.34 22.80 -23.17
C TYR A 50 -21.39 23.35 -24.13
N GLN A 51 -22.57 23.69 -23.61
CA GLN A 51 -23.64 24.29 -24.39
C GLN A 51 -23.70 25.82 -24.24
N ALA A 52 -24.26 26.49 -25.27
CA ALA A 52 -24.35 27.94 -25.38
C ALA A 52 -25.07 28.62 -24.20
N ASN A 53 -25.95 27.90 -23.50
CA ASN A 53 -26.69 28.39 -22.34
C ASN A 53 -25.88 28.44 -21.03
N LYS A 54 -24.54 28.29 -21.11
CA LYS A 54 -23.63 28.19 -19.95
C LYS A 54 -23.88 26.96 -19.09
N THR A 55 -24.32 25.89 -19.73
CA THR A 55 -24.60 24.60 -19.09
C THR A 55 -23.59 23.58 -19.57
N MET A 56 -23.09 22.77 -18.65
CA MET A 56 -22.20 21.65 -18.96
C MET A 56 -23.02 20.35 -18.97
N TYR A 57 -22.90 19.57 -20.04
CA TYR A 57 -23.54 18.26 -20.14
C TYR A 57 -22.50 17.16 -20.15
N VAL A 58 -22.63 16.17 -19.27
CA VAL A 58 -21.81 14.96 -19.32
C VAL A 58 -22.47 14.00 -20.31
N ALA A 59 -21.86 13.87 -21.49
CA ALA A 59 -22.37 13.03 -22.58
C ALA A 59 -22.14 11.54 -22.30
N SER A 60 -21.03 11.19 -21.65
CA SER A 60 -20.74 9.81 -21.27
C SER A 60 -19.84 9.75 -20.05
N PHE A 61 -20.11 8.80 -19.16
CA PHE A 61 -19.23 8.47 -18.06
C PHE A 61 -18.17 7.44 -18.48
N GLY A 62 -17.10 7.35 -17.69
CA GLY A 62 -16.09 6.32 -17.82
C GLY A 62 -16.60 4.92 -17.49
N SER A 63 -15.78 3.91 -17.80
CA SER A 63 -16.08 2.53 -17.43
C SER A 63 -16.08 2.35 -15.91
N ALA A 64 -17.14 1.73 -15.37
CA ALA A 64 -17.27 1.42 -13.95
C ALA A 64 -16.08 0.61 -13.42
N SER A 65 -15.57 -0.35 -14.21
CA SER A 65 -14.42 -1.19 -13.86
C SER A 65 -13.16 -0.40 -13.51
N THR A 66 -12.96 0.77 -14.13
CA THR A 66 -11.79 1.63 -13.88
C THR A 66 -11.87 2.26 -12.51
N CYS A 67 -13.03 2.83 -12.17
CA CYS A 67 -13.26 3.42 -10.86
C CYS A 67 -13.29 2.35 -9.76
N GLU A 68 -13.92 1.20 -10.01
CA GLU A 68 -13.92 0.07 -9.07
C GLU A 68 -12.50 -0.43 -8.78
N PHE A 69 -11.68 -0.59 -9.82
CA PHE A 69 -10.27 -0.97 -9.65
C PHE A 69 -9.51 0.03 -8.75
N CYS A 70 -9.64 1.33 -9.03
CA CYS A 70 -8.99 2.37 -8.21
C CYS A 70 -9.52 2.36 -6.76
N THR A 71 -10.83 2.21 -6.56
CA THR A 71 -11.45 2.16 -5.22
C THR A 71 -10.97 0.95 -4.43
N TYR A 72 -11.07 -0.26 -4.98
CA TYR A 72 -10.65 -1.48 -4.29
C TYR A 72 -9.16 -1.48 -3.99
N LEU A 73 -8.33 -1.01 -4.94
CA LEU A 73 -6.90 -0.91 -4.72
C LEU A 73 -6.59 0.03 -3.57
N THR A 74 -7.26 1.19 -3.50
CA THR A 74 -7.05 2.17 -2.42
C THR A 74 -7.41 1.58 -1.05
N ILE A 75 -8.47 0.78 -0.96
CA ILE A 75 -8.82 0.07 0.28
C ILE A 75 -7.69 -0.88 0.69
N VAL A 76 -7.19 -1.67 -0.26
CA VAL A 76 -6.08 -2.62 0.01
C VAL A 76 -4.80 -1.89 0.41
N THR A 77 -4.47 -0.78 -0.27
CA THR A 77 -3.26 0.00 0.00
C THR A 77 -3.35 0.85 1.26
N VAL A 78 -4.53 1.08 1.83
CA VAL A 78 -4.71 1.63 3.19
C VAL A 78 -4.59 0.53 4.26
N LEU A 79 -5.25 -0.60 4.06
CA LEU A 79 -5.29 -1.68 5.07
C LEU A 79 -3.94 -2.35 5.24
N PHE A 80 -3.22 -2.62 4.15
CA PHE A 80 -1.92 -3.29 4.22
C PHE A 80 -0.89 -2.56 5.09
N PRO A 81 -0.58 -1.26 4.87
CA PRO A 81 0.40 -0.55 5.71
C PRO A 81 -0.05 -0.44 7.18
N LEU A 82 -1.35 -0.33 7.45
CA LEU A 82 -1.87 -0.33 8.83
C LEU A 82 -1.67 -1.69 9.51
N LEU A 83 -2.04 -2.78 8.84
CA LEU A 83 -1.94 -4.13 9.40
C LEU A 83 -0.48 -4.59 9.49
N TYR A 84 0.27 -4.48 8.40
CA TYR A 84 1.65 -4.94 8.34
C TYR A 84 2.60 -4.00 9.11
N GLY A 85 2.40 -2.68 9.01
CA GLY A 85 3.13 -1.70 9.81
C GLY A 85 2.82 -1.86 11.30
N GLY A 86 1.55 -2.06 11.66
CA GLY A 86 1.11 -2.34 13.03
C GLY A 86 1.68 -3.65 13.58
N TYR A 87 1.65 -4.72 12.80
CA TYR A 87 2.28 -6.01 13.14
C TYR A 87 3.79 -5.84 13.37
N THR A 88 4.48 -5.13 12.48
CA THR A 88 5.92 -4.88 12.58
C THR A 88 6.26 -4.06 13.81
N PHE A 89 5.45 -3.03 14.11
CA PHE A 89 5.59 -2.21 15.32
C PHE A 89 5.37 -3.04 16.60
N TYR A 90 4.32 -3.87 16.63
CA TYR A 90 4.03 -4.76 17.75
C TYR A 90 5.15 -5.80 17.97
N ALA A 91 5.67 -6.39 16.89
CA ALA A 91 6.76 -7.35 16.95
C ALA A 91 8.06 -6.69 17.49
N LEU A 92 8.33 -5.44 17.08
CA LEU A 92 9.46 -4.65 17.59
C LEU A 92 9.29 -4.31 19.07
N TYR A 93 8.10 -3.89 19.48
CA TYR A 93 7.79 -3.56 20.88
C TYR A 93 7.97 -4.77 21.81
N ASN A 94 7.55 -5.95 21.37
CA ASN A 94 7.67 -7.19 22.15
C ASN A 94 8.98 -7.95 21.93
N SER A 95 9.94 -7.39 21.18
CA SER A 95 11.25 -8.02 20.90
C SER A 95 11.15 -9.47 20.37
N MET A 96 10.16 -9.74 19.51
CA MET A 96 9.95 -11.08 18.95
C MET A 96 10.96 -11.35 17.82
N GLU A 97 12.15 -11.85 18.18
CA GLU A 97 13.28 -12.07 17.25
C GLU A 97 12.95 -13.00 16.06
N ASN A 98 12.07 -13.99 16.27
CA ASN A 98 11.76 -15.01 15.24
C ASN A 98 10.55 -14.65 14.36
N ALA A 99 9.69 -13.72 14.80
CA ALA A 99 8.45 -13.41 14.10
C ALA A 99 8.70 -12.69 12.77
N SER A 100 9.73 -11.83 12.70
CA SER A 100 10.02 -11.05 11.50
C SER A 100 10.58 -11.90 10.36
N GLN A 101 11.33 -12.97 10.65
CA GLN A 101 12.13 -13.70 9.66
C GLN A 101 11.35 -14.59 8.69
N MET A 102 10.17 -15.08 9.09
CA MET A 102 9.38 -16.02 8.28
C MET A 102 8.50 -15.30 7.25
N TRP A 103 8.11 -14.04 7.54
CA TRP A 103 7.17 -13.27 6.71
C TRP A 103 7.83 -12.28 5.74
N VAL A 104 9.17 -12.13 5.76
CA VAL A 104 9.88 -11.13 4.93
C VAL A 104 9.69 -11.36 3.43
N LEU A 105 9.78 -12.59 2.95
CA LEU A 105 9.70 -12.88 1.51
C LEU A 105 8.27 -12.66 0.96
N PRO A 106 7.20 -13.22 1.55
CA PRO A 106 5.83 -12.91 1.14
C PRO A 106 5.51 -11.40 1.21
N ALA A 107 5.93 -10.73 2.29
CA ALA A 107 5.70 -9.29 2.44
C ALA A 107 6.43 -8.47 1.37
N MET A 108 7.65 -8.86 0.99
CA MET A 108 8.39 -8.20 -0.10
C MET A 108 7.69 -8.37 -1.44
N MET A 109 7.23 -9.59 -1.77
CA MET A 109 6.48 -9.85 -3.01
C MET A 109 5.18 -9.06 -3.06
N PHE A 110 4.47 -8.98 -1.93
CA PHE A 110 3.23 -8.23 -1.84
C PHE A 110 3.45 -6.71 -1.96
N ASN A 111 4.49 -6.16 -1.34
CA ASN A 111 4.87 -4.75 -1.52
C ASN A 111 5.17 -4.43 -2.98
N ALA A 112 5.94 -5.29 -3.67
CA ALA A 112 6.27 -5.11 -5.08
C ALA A 112 5.01 -5.18 -5.98
N LEU A 113 4.09 -6.11 -5.68
CA LEU A 113 2.81 -6.21 -6.39
C LEU A 113 1.96 -4.94 -6.20
N LEU A 114 1.80 -4.48 -4.96
CA LEU A 114 1.04 -3.27 -4.66
C LEU A 114 1.66 -2.02 -5.30
N LEU A 115 2.99 -1.91 -5.34
CA LEU A 115 3.69 -0.85 -6.05
C LEU A 115 3.30 -0.81 -7.53
N VAL A 116 3.34 -1.95 -8.23
CA VAL A 116 2.99 -2.02 -9.66
C VAL A 116 1.52 -1.64 -9.87
N LEU A 117 0.61 -2.20 -9.07
CA LEU A 117 -0.81 -1.88 -9.15
C LEU A 117 -1.09 -0.39 -8.87
N LYS A 118 -0.41 0.18 -7.86
CA LYS A 118 -0.56 1.60 -7.51
C LYS A 118 -0.05 2.50 -8.62
N PHE A 119 1.08 2.17 -9.23
CA PHE A 119 1.60 2.88 -10.39
C PHE A 119 0.58 2.87 -11.54
N ILE A 120 0.02 1.70 -11.88
CA ILE A 120 -1.02 1.57 -12.91
C ILE A 120 -2.23 2.46 -12.56
N SER A 121 -2.70 2.41 -11.31
CA SER A 121 -3.82 3.23 -10.84
C SER A 121 -3.55 4.74 -10.95
N SER A 122 -2.35 5.20 -10.58
CA SER A 122 -1.95 6.60 -10.74
C SER A 122 -1.86 7.03 -12.20
N CYS A 123 -1.42 6.16 -13.10
CA CYS A 123 -1.44 6.40 -14.54
C CYS A 123 -2.88 6.51 -15.06
N VAL A 124 -3.76 5.58 -14.67
CA VAL A 124 -5.17 5.56 -15.03
C VAL A 124 -5.88 6.83 -14.55
N LEU A 125 -5.66 7.25 -13.31
CA LEU A 125 -6.21 8.48 -12.76
C LEU A 125 -5.71 9.70 -13.52
N SER A 126 -4.40 9.78 -13.78
CA SER A 126 -3.80 10.91 -14.51
C SER A 126 -4.32 11.03 -15.94
N VAL A 127 -4.38 9.90 -16.67
CA VAL A 127 -4.86 9.87 -18.05
C VAL A 127 -6.37 10.11 -18.10
N GLY A 128 -7.14 9.51 -17.21
CA GLY A 128 -8.59 9.66 -17.14
C GLY A 128 -9.00 11.10 -16.87
N VAL A 129 -8.33 11.77 -15.93
CA VAL A 129 -8.52 13.20 -15.67
C VAL A 129 -8.10 14.03 -16.88
N SER A 130 -6.95 13.75 -17.50
CA SER A 130 -6.46 14.49 -18.67
C SER A 130 -7.43 14.41 -19.85
N GLN A 131 -7.96 13.22 -20.13
CA GLN A 131 -8.95 12.99 -21.19
C GLN A 131 -10.25 13.72 -20.92
N PHE A 132 -10.81 13.57 -19.71
CA PHE A 132 -12.02 14.29 -19.32
C PHE A 132 -11.83 15.81 -19.45
N CYS A 133 -10.71 16.30 -18.94
CA CYS A 133 -10.29 17.68 -18.98
C CYS A 133 -10.12 18.24 -20.40
N ALA A 134 -9.72 17.40 -21.36
CA ALA A 134 -9.67 17.78 -22.77
C ALA A 134 -11.07 18.00 -23.37
N THR A 135 -12.07 17.22 -22.93
CA THR A 135 -13.46 17.36 -23.40
C THR A 135 -14.17 18.56 -22.78
N VAL A 136 -13.86 18.89 -21.52
CA VAL A 136 -14.42 20.05 -20.83
C VAL A 136 -14.03 21.38 -21.50
N LYS A 137 -12.87 21.42 -22.18
CA LYS A 137 -12.43 22.61 -22.91
C LYS A 137 -13.29 22.78 -24.16
N GLY A 138 -13.95 23.94 -24.28
CA GLY A 138 -14.82 24.25 -25.42
C GLY A 138 -15.53 25.57 -25.25
N GLY A 139 -15.83 26.24 -26.36
CA GLY A 139 -16.52 27.54 -26.36
C GLY A 139 -15.75 28.61 -25.57
N THR A 140 -16.32 29.02 -24.43
CA THR A 140 -15.74 30.04 -23.52
C THR A 140 -14.80 29.45 -22.47
N ILE A 141 -14.76 28.12 -22.30
CA ILE A 141 -13.91 27.41 -21.34
C ILE A 141 -12.53 27.19 -21.96
N LYS A 142 -11.57 28.05 -21.60
CA LYS A 142 -10.19 27.99 -22.12
C LYS A 142 -9.29 27.03 -21.34
N SER A 143 -9.56 26.87 -20.04
CA SER A 143 -8.84 25.96 -19.17
C SER A 143 -9.79 24.98 -18.49
N CYS A 144 -9.24 23.87 -18.06
CA CYS A 144 -9.97 22.85 -17.30
C CYS A 144 -10.51 23.39 -15.97
N LYS A 145 -9.71 24.26 -15.35
CA LYS A 145 -10.07 24.96 -14.12
C LYS A 145 -11.29 25.85 -14.34
N ASP A 146 -11.45 26.44 -15.52
CA ASP A 146 -12.63 27.24 -15.86
C ASP A 146 -13.89 26.37 -16.00
N GLY A 147 -13.74 25.07 -16.28
CA GLY A 147 -14.86 24.14 -16.34
C GLY A 147 -15.63 24.03 -15.03
N GLN A 148 -15.00 24.33 -13.90
CA GLN A 148 -15.66 24.27 -12.59
C GLN A 148 -16.33 25.60 -12.19
N THR A 149 -15.96 26.72 -12.84
CA THR A 149 -16.40 28.07 -12.47
C THR A 149 -17.29 28.75 -13.51
N VAL A 150 -17.12 28.43 -14.80
CA VAL A 150 -17.82 29.09 -15.91
C VAL A 150 -19.23 28.53 -16.14
N PRO A 151 -19.45 27.20 -16.18
CA PRO A 151 -20.81 26.66 -16.23
C PRO A 151 -21.57 27.00 -14.95
N LYS A 152 -22.82 27.42 -15.09
CA LYS A 152 -23.70 27.63 -13.93
C LYS A 152 -24.19 26.30 -13.37
N GLU A 153 -24.42 25.34 -14.26
CA GLU A 153 -25.02 24.06 -13.91
C GLU A 153 -24.42 22.95 -14.75
N TRP A 154 -24.33 21.77 -14.12
CA TRP A 154 -23.89 20.54 -14.72
C TRP A 154 -25.05 19.56 -14.76
N TYR A 155 -25.21 18.84 -15.86
CA TYR A 155 -26.27 17.85 -16.04
C TYR A 155 -25.76 16.61 -16.76
N PHE A 156 -26.44 15.49 -16.56
CA PHE A 156 -26.40 14.36 -17.47
C PHE A 156 -27.82 13.89 -17.77
N VAL A 157 -27.94 13.06 -18.80
CA VAL A 157 -29.23 12.46 -19.20
C VAL A 157 -29.26 11.02 -18.70
N ASP A 158 -30.14 10.71 -17.75
CA ASP A 158 -30.46 9.33 -17.36
C ASP A 158 -31.78 8.91 -18.02
N LYS A 159 -31.70 7.99 -18.98
CA LYS A 159 -32.81 7.48 -19.82
C LYS A 159 -33.56 8.57 -20.59
N THR A 160 -34.26 9.46 -19.89
CA THR A 160 -35.05 10.58 -20.43
C THR A 160 -35.08 11.81 -19.52
N GLU A 161 -34.44 11.78 -18.35
CA GLU A 161 -34.47 12.89 -17.36
C GLU A 161 -33.12 13.60 -17.28
N TYR A 162 -33.16 14.92 -17.13
CA TYR A 162 -31.98 15.74 -16.87
C TYR A 162 -31.68 15.75 -15.37
N VAL A 163 -30.63 15.05 -14.98
CA VAL A 163 -30.21 14.98 -13.58
C VAL A 163 -29.09 15.99 -13.34
N LYS A 164 -29.26 16.83 -12.33
CA LYS A 164 -28.27 17.85 -11.93
C LYS A 164 -27.09 17.22 -11.21
N LEU A 165 -25.88 17.65 -11.59
CA LEU A 165 -24.59 17.26 -11.04
C LEU A 165 -23.93 18.44 -10.33
N ASP A 166 -23.01 18.16 -9.42
CA ASP A 166 -22.15 19.19 -8.81
C ASP A 166 -20.75 19.17 -9.44
N GLY A 167 -20.53 20.02 -10.44
CA GLY A 167 -19.22 20.18 -11.07
C GLY A 167 -18.35 21.26 -10.44
N SER A 168 -18.69 21.83 -9.28
CA SER A 168 -18.03 23.03 -8.75
C SER A 168 -16.58 22.80 -8.28
N ASN A 169 -16.25 21.57 -7.88
CA ASN A 169 -14.94 21.21 -7.31
C ASN A 169 -14.20 20.12 -8.08
N PHE A 170 -14.72 19.65 -9.22
CA PHE A 170 -14.18 18.47 -9.91
C PHE A 170 -12.68 18.60 -10.22
N TYR A 171 -12.22 19.79 -10.66
CA TYR A 171 -10.83 20.01 -11.03
C TYR A 171 -9.92 20.05 -9.79
N SER A 172 -10.37 20.69 -8.71
CA SER A 172 -9.66 20.73 -7.44
C SER A 172 -9.48 19.34 -6.83
N TYR A 173 -10.57 18.57 -6.78
CA TYR A 173 -10.55 17.20 -6.28
C TYR A 173 -9.70 16.28 -7.15
N SER A 174 -9.85 16.34 -8.48
CA SER A 174 -9.05 15.55 -9.41
C SER A 174 -7.56 15.85 -9.30
N THR A 175 -7.17 17.12 -9.19
CA THR A 175 -5.76 17.52 -9.07
C THR A 175 -5.16 17.08 -7.74
N THR A 176 -5.93 17.22 -6.66
CA THR A 176 -5.52 16.78 -5.31
C THR A 176 -5.35 15.26 -5.27
N ALA A 177 -6.32 14.50 -5.78
CA ALA A 177 -6.22 13.04 -5.87
C ALA A 177 -5.05 12.60 -6.75
N GLN A 178 -4.84 13.23 -7.91
CA GLN A 178 -3.74 12.90 -8.81
C GLN A 178 -2.39 13.10 -8.13
N SER A 179 -2.15 14.29 -7.56
CA SER A 179 -0.90 14.60 -6.87
C SER A 179 -0.65 13.68 -5.67
N ALA A 180 -1.64 13.50 -4.78
CA ALA A 180 -1.57 12.58 -3.65
C ALA A 180 -1.25 11.14 -4.09
N SER A 181 -1.87 10.67 -5.18
CA SER A 181 -1.61 9.32 -5.70
C SER A 181 -0.17 9.12 -6.15
N TRP A 182 0.45 10.14 -6.77
CA TRP A 182 1.85 10.09 -7.16
C TRP A 182 2.79 10.08 -5.95
N PHE A 183 2.47 10.84 -4.90
CA PHE A 183 3.21 10.74 -3.63
C PHE A 183 3.13 9.32 -3.04
N CYS A 184 1.95 8.70 -3.06
CA CYS A 184 1.79 7.30 -2.62
C CYS A 184 2.69 6.37 -3.43
N VAL A 185 2.77 6.54 -4.76
CA VAL A 185 3.68 5.74 -5.62
C VAL A 185 5.13 5.87 -5.16
N PHE A 186 5.60 7.08 -4.88
CA PHE A 186 6.96 7.29 -4.36
C PHE A 186 7.19 6.60 -3.01
N GLU A 187 6.22 6.65 -2.10
CA GLU A 187 6.30 5.95 -0.82
C GLU A 187 6.34 4.42 -1.00
N TRP A 188 5.53 3.87 -1.91
CA TRP A 188 5.57 2.45 -2.26
C TRP A 188 6.92 2.03 -2.87
N PHE A 189 7.59 2.90 -3.63
CA PHE A 189 8.95 2.65 -4.10
C PHE A 189 9.94 2.59 -2.93
N LEU A 190 9.84 3.51 -1.97
CA LEU A 190 10.69 3.50 -0.77
C LEU A 190 10.45 2.25 0.08
N LEU A 191 9.19 1.87 0.31
CA LEU A 191 8.83 0.66 1.04
C LEU A 191 9.36 -0.60 0.35
N SER A 192 9.22 -0.70 -0.97
CA SER A 192 9.75 -1.82 -1.76
C SER A 192 11.27 -1.89 -1.69
N GLY A 193 11.96 -0.73 -1.75
CA GLY A 193 13.41 -0.64 -1.59
C GLY A 193 13.87 -1.09 -0.20
N LEU A 194 13.22 -0.61 0.86
CA LEU A 194 13.51 -1.02 2.23
C LEU A 194 13.22 -2.50 2.47
N ALA A 195 12.13 -3.04 1.92
CA ALA A 195 11.81 -4.46 1.99
C ALA A 195 12.90 -5.32 1.30
N LEU A 196 13.40 -4.88 0.15
CA LEU A 196 14.49 -5.56 -0.55
C LEU A 196 15.81 -5.49 0.25
N LEU A 197 16.14 -4.34 0.83
CA LEU A 197 17.33 -4.19 1.68
C LEU A 197 17.24 -5.08 2.93
N HIS A 198 16.08 -5.11 3.57
CA HIS A 198 15.82 -5.97 4.72
C HIS A 198 15.95 -7.45 4.34
N TYR A 199 15.39 -7.86 3.20
CA TYR A 199 15.53 -9.21 2.68
C TYR A 199 16.99 -9.58 2.38
N ARG A 200 17.75 -8.69 1.74
CA ARG A 200 19.17 -8.92 1.42
C ARG A 200 20.02 -9.05 2.68
N ARG A 201 19.79 -8.21 3.69
CA ARG A 201 20.48 -8.29 4.99
C ARG A 201 20.16 -9.60 5.70
N ASN A 202 18.90 -10.01 5.72
CA ASN A 202 18.50 -11.27 6.34
C ASN A 202 19.07 -12.49 5.61
N ARG A 203 19.19 -12.43 4.27
CA ARG A 203 19.87 -13.48 3.50
C ARG A 203 21.37 -13.54 3.80
N ALA A 204 22.05 -12.40 3.90
CA ALA A 204 23.48 -12.33 4.20
C ALA A 204 23.81 -12.91 5.59
N LEU A 205 23.02 -12.56 6.62
CA LEU A 205 23.19 -13.10 7.97
C LEU A 205 23.01 -14.64 8.01
N ARG A 206 22.08 -15.18 7.21
CA ARG A 206 21.90 -16.64 7.08
C ARG A 206 23.07 -17.33 6.37
N SER A 207 23.70 -16.68 5.40
CA SER A 207 24.88 -17.24 4.72
C SER A 207 26.12 -17.25 5.61
N GLU A 208 26.35 -16.22 6.44
CA GLU A 208 27.50 -16.18 7.36
C GLU A 208 27.38 -17.23 8.48
N GLY A 209 26.16 -17.54 8.94
CA GLY A 209 25.91 -18.64 9.87
C GLY A 209 26.17 -20.04 9.30
N SER A 210 26.38 -20.18 7.98
CA SER A 210 26.61 -21.47 7.31
C SER A 210 28.09 -21.77 7.03
N THR A 211 29.03 -20.86 7.36
CA THR A 211 30.46 -21.01 7.05
C THR A 211 31.34 -21.12 8.30
N VAL A 212 31.16 -22.15 9.13
CA VAL A 212 32.25 -22.72 9.96
C VAL A 212 31.99 -24.21 10.21
N GLY A 213 32.50 -25.07 9.32
CA GLY A 213 32.90 -26.43 9.67
C GLY A 213 34.37 -26.55 9.27
N PRO A 214 35.33 -26.69 10.21
CA PRO A 214 36.73 -26.90 9.82
C PRO A 214 36.86 -28.20 9.01
N PRO A 215 37.84 -28.29 8.09
CA PRO A 215 38.10 -29.53 7.36
C PRO A 215 38.42 -30.62 8.38
N ALA A 216 37.72 -31.75 8.29
CA ALA A 216 37.93 -32.92 9.12
C ALA A 216 39.35 -33.46 8.90
N THR A 217 40.31 -32.99 9.69
CA THR A 217 41.60 -33.66 9.86
C THR A 217 41.40 -34.82 10.83
N ASN A 218 41.41 -36.03 10.27
CA ASN A 218 41.79 -37.32 10.88
C ASN A 218 41.39 -37.54 12.35
N ALA A 219 40.30 -38.27 12.57
CA ALA A 219 40.09 -39.03 13.80
C ALA A 219 39.75 -40.48 13.45
N GLY A 220 40.69 -41.38 13.76
CA GLY A 220 40.41 -42.80 13.80
C GLY A 220 39.50 -43.14 14.98
N PHE A 221 38.72 -44.21 14.76
CA PHE A 221 38.22 -45.16 15.75
C PHE A 221 37.24 -44.66 16.84
N GLY A 222 35.95 -45.02 16.68
CA GLY A 222 35.03 -45.12 17.81
C GLY A 222 33.56 -44.76 17.55
N SER A 223 32.77 -45.76 17.11
CA SER A 223 31.38 -46.05 17.49
C SER A 223 30.37 -44.88 17.68
N SER A 224 29.39 -44.76 16.78
CA SER A 224 27.98 -45.18 17.00
C SER A 224 27.04 -44.48 16.00
N ARG A 225 26.05 -45.23 15.52
CA ARG A 225 25.07 -44.84 14.49
C ARG A 225 24.02 -43.85 15.01
N ASP A 226 23.66 -42.94 14.12
CA ASP A 226 22.35 -42.29 13.91
C ASP A 226 21.67 -41.58 15.09
N THR A 227 21.62 -40.24 15.03
CA THR A 227 20.36 -39.48 15.05
C THR A 227 20.57 -38.10 14.41
N ALA A 228 19.76 -37.82 13.38
CA ALA A 228 19.72 -36.58 12.63
C ALA A 228 19.42 -35.35 13.50
N GLY A 229 20.01 -34.22 13.12
CA GLY A 229 19.83 -32.94 13.79
C GLY A 229 18.40 -32.41 13.71
N ILE A 230 17.79 -32.26 14.88
CA ILE A 230 16.64 -31.38 15.12
C ILE A 230 17.13 -30.32 16.09
N VAL A 231 17.26 -29.07 15.62
CA VAL A 231 17.48 -27.92 16.50
C VAL A 231 16.13 -27.57 17.14
N ALA A 232 15.86 -28.16 18.30
CA ALA A 232 14.76 -27.75 19.17
C ALA A 232 15.31 -26.80 20.24
N ASN A 233 15.02 -25.51 20.13
CA ASN A 233 15.06 -24.61 21.28
C ASN A 233 13.67 -24.70 21.95
N GLU A 234 13.50 -25.68 22.83
CA GLU A 234 12.43 -25.65 23.84
C GLU A 234 13.04 -25.28 25.19
N VAL A 235 12.70 -24.09 25.66
CA VAL A 235 12.80 -23.70 27.07
C VAL A 235 11.61 -24.35 27.78
N LEU A 236 11.85 -25.39 28.58
CA LEU A 236 10.85 -25.89 29.53
C LEU A 236 11.03 -25.19 30.89
N PRO A 237 9.96 -24.67 31.51
CA PRO A 237 9.96 -24.21 32.89
C PRO A 237 9.69 -25.40 33.83
N GLY A 238 10.47 -25.49 34.90
CA GLY A 238 10.15 -26.31 36.07
C GLY A 238 10.70 -27.74 36.02
N ASN A 239 11.76 -27.98 36.78
CA ASN A 239 11.78 -29.18 37.61
C ASN A 239 12.62 -28.94 38.88
N SER A 240 11.94 -29.03 40.01
CA SER A 240 12.49 -29.05 41.36
C SER A 240 13.42 -30.26 41.54
N ILE A 241 14.64 -29.99 41.99
CA ILE A 241 15.61 -31.01 42.41
C ILE A 241 15.08 -31.65 43.70
N ILE A 242 14.61 -32.90 43.60
CA ILE A 242 14.34 -33.75 44.77
C ILE A 242 15.66 -34.38 45.19
N ASN A 243 16.18 -33.98 46.36
CA ASN A 243 17.37 -34.51 46.99
C ASN A 243 17.07 -35.87 47.65
N PRO A 244 17.75 -36.97 47.30
CA PRO A 244 17.54 -38.26 47.94
C PRO A 244 18.48 -38.40 49.14
N ASN A 245 18.08 -37.88 50.29
CA ASN A 245 18.65 -38.29 51.58
C ASN A 245 17.68 -37.96 52.71
N TYR A 246 16.81 -38.91 53.04
CA TYR A 246 16.39 -39.14 54.43
C TYR A 246 15.96 -40.60 54.57
N LYS A 247 16.59 -41.29 55.54
CA LYS A 247 16.21 -42.61 56.04
C LYS A 247 15.23 -42.42 57.20
N GLU A 248 14.21 -43.28 57.21
CA GLU A 248 13.29 -43.68 58.31
C GLU A 248 12.61 -42.57 59.13
#